data_AF-A0A945KC58-F1
#
_entry.id   AF-A0A945KC58-F1
#
_cell.length_a   1.000
_cell.length_b   1.000
_cell.length_c   1.000
_cell.angle_alpha   90.00
_cell.angle_beta   90.00
_cell.angle_gamma   90.00
#
_symmetry.space_group_name_H-M   'P 1'
#
loop_
_entity.id
_entity.type
_entity.pdbx_description
1 polymer ?
#
loop_
_entity_poly.entity_id
_entity_poly.type
_entity_poly.pdbx_seq_one_letter_code
_entity_poly.pdbx_strand_id
1 'polypeptide(L)'
;ATHALLWRSKFIAETYQEGQNRLRLNLVKMLPELKKTKAEIRETVDAVTSFEFFERLQMHQGLSEKACKKLIFNLVLDLLTN
;
A
#
# COMPACT_ATOMS: atom_id res chain seq x y z
N ALA A 1 3.22 20.72 3.98
CA ALA A 1 3.83 20.66 5.31
C ALA A 1 2.93 20.05 6.40
N THR A 2 1.66 19.71 6.13
CA THR A 2 0.67 19.28 7.15
C THR A 2 0.65 17.77 7.43
N HIS A 3 1.05 16.90 6.49
CA HIS A 3 1.06 15.43 6.70
C HIS A 3 2.10 14.92 7.68
N ALA A 4 3.27 15.55 7.76
CA ALA A 4 4.28 15.21 8.76
C ALA A 4 3.78 15.45 10.20
N LEU A 5 2.73 16.28 10.38
CA LEU A 5 2.08 16.51 11.66
C LEU A 5 0.95 15.50 11.94
N LEU A 6 0.38 14.86 10.92
CA LEU A 6 -0.69 13.86 11.05
C LEU A 6 -0.20 12.64 11.86
N TRP A 7 1.04 12.22 11.60
CA TRP A 7 1.73 11.13 12.30
C TRP A 7 2.23 11.46 13.71
N ARG A 8 2.09 12.72 14.17
CA ARG A 8 2.47 13.08 15.54
C ARG A 8 1.48 12.55 16.57
N SER A 9 0.24 12.24 16.16
CA SER A 9 -0.72 11.61 17.04
C SER A 9 -0.43 10.12 17.15
N LYS A 10 -0.06 9.65 18.35
CA LYS A 10 0.18 8.22 18.63
C LYS A 10 -1.03 7.36 18.25
N PHE A 11 -2.24 7.84 18.49
CA PHE A 11 -3.47 7.13 18.16
C PHE A 11 -3.64 6.91 16.64
N ILE A 12 -3.31 7.91 15.83
CA ILE A 12 -3.38 7.81 14.37
C ILE A 12 -2.30 6.84 13.87
N ALA A 13 -1.09 6.91 14.42
CA ALA A 13 0.00 6.00 14.08
C ALA A 13 -0.32 4.54 14.43
N GLU A 14 -0.90 4.27 15.61
CA GLU A 14 -1.31 2.93 16.03
C GLU A 14 -2.44 2.39 15.14
N THR A 15 -3.50 3.17 14.92
CA THR A 15 -4.62 2.78 14.05
C THR A 15 -4.15 2.47 12.63
N TYR A 16 -3.21 3.28 12.13
CA TYR A 16 -2.62 3.07 10.82
C TYR A 16 -1.76 1.80 10.77
N GLN A 17 -0.92 1.57 11.77
CA GLN A 17 -0.10 0.36 11.84
C GLN A 17 -0.96 -0.90 11.90
N GLU A 18 -2.05 -0.87 12.68
CA GLU A 18 -3.03 -1.95 12.71
C GLU A 18 -3.71 -2.15 11.35
N GLY A 19 -4.13 -1.06 10.69
CA GLY A 19 -4.73 -1.08 9.36
C GLY A 19 -3.79 -1.65 8.31
N GLN A 20 -2.53 -1.20 8.30
CA GLN A 20 -1.48 -1.68 7.40
C GLN A 20 -1.20 -3.16 7.63
N ASN A 21 -1.16 -3.61 8.88
CA ASN A 21 -0.93 -5.03 9.19
C ASN A 21 -2.13 -5.91 8.77
N ARG A 22 -3.38 -5.42 8.95
CA ARG A 22 -4.58 -6.08 8.41
C ARG A 22 -4.55 -6.15 6.89
N LEU A 23 -4.15 -5.08 6.23
CA LEU A 23 -4.01 -5.03 4.77
C LEU A 23 -2.98 -6.05 4.29
N ARG A 24 -1.82 -6.12 4.94
CA ARG A 24 -0.77 -7.11 4.65
C ARG A 24 -1.27 -8.54 4.76
N LEU A 25 -1.99 -8.85 5.83
CA LEU A 25 -2.61 -10.17 6.02
C LEU A 25 -3.64 -10.49 4.93
N ASN A 26 -4.47 -9.52 4.57
CA ASN A 26 -5.46 -9.65 3.51
C ASN A 26 -4.80 -9.86 2.14
N LEU A 27 -3.73 -9.13 1.82
CA LEU A 27 -2.98 -9.29 0.58
C LEU A 27 -2.37 -10.68 0.47
N VAL A 28 -1.71 -11.16 1.53
CA VAL A 28 -1.14 -12.52 1.58
C VAL A 28 -2.23 -13.60 1.47
N LYS A 29 -3.44 -13.33 1.96
CA LYS A 29 -4.59 -14.24 1.85
C LYS A 29 -5.21 -14.22 0.45
N MET A 30 -5.31 -13.05 -0.19
CA MET A 30 -5.91 -12.89 -1.51
C MET A 30 -4.96 -13.27 -2.64
N LEU A 31 -3.66 -13.06 -2.48
CA LEU A 31 -2.61 -13.33 -3.46
C LEU A 31 -1.58 -14.31 -2.86
N PRO A 32 -1.94 -15.61 -2.73
CA PRO A 32 -1.00 -16.62 -2.24
C PRO A 32 0.20 -16.82 -3.17
N GLU A 33 0.13 -16.33 -4.41
CA GLU A 33 1.23 -16.30 -5.36
C GLU A 33 2.41 -15.45 -4.84
N LEU A 34 2.12 -14.33 -4.16
CA LEU A 34 3.13 -13.47 -3.53
C LEU A 34 3.92 -14.18 -2.41
N LYS A 35 3.36 -15.24 -1.80
CA LYS A 35 4.07 -16.04 -0.80
C LYS A 35 5.19 -16.88 -1.41
N LYS A 36 5.10 -17.20 -2.70
CA LYS A 36 6.10 -18.00 -3.43
C LYS A 36 7.18 -17.13 -4.07
N THR A 37 6.95 -15.82 -4.16
CA THR A 37 7.84 -14.85 -4.77
C THR A 37 8.94 -14.39 -3.80
N LYS A 38 10.01 -13.77 -4.34
CA LYS A 38 11.13 -13.22 -3.57
C LYS A 38 10.66 -12.20 -2.52
N ALA A 39 11.39 -12.13 -1.41
CA ALA A 39 11.10 -11.19 -0.32
C ALA A 39 11.05 -9.73 -0.78
N GLU A 40 11.95 -9.34 -1.71
CA GLU A 40 11.99 -7.99 -2.31
C GLU A 40 10.68 -7.62 -3.02
N ILE A 41 10.09 -8.55 -3.78
CA ILE A 41 8.82 -8.31 -4.48
C ILE A 41 7.68 -8.18 -3.47
N ARG A 42 7.69 -8.99 -2.40
CA ARG A 42 6.69 -8.88 -1.34
C ARG A 42 6.76 -7.54 -0.61
N GLU A 43 7.95 -7.07 -0.29
CA GLU A 43 8.16 -5.75 0.34
C GLU A 43 7.72 -4.61 -0.59
N THR A 44 8.00 -4.74 -1.90
CA THR A 44 7.56 -3.77 -2.91
C THR A 44 6.03 -3.72 -3.01
N VAL A 45 5.36 -4.88 -3.03
CA VAL A 45 3.89 -4.95 -3.04
C VAL A 45 3.29 -4.37 -1.77
N ASP A 46 3.86 -4.69 -0.60
CA ASP A 46 3.43 -4.13 0.69
C ASP A 46 3.59 -2.59 0.70
N ALA A 47 4.66 -2.05 0.10
CA ALA A 47 4.88 -0.61 -0.03
C ALA A 47 3.90 0.06 -0.99
N VAL A 48 3.67 -0.50 -2.18
CA VAL A 48 2.77 0.08 -3.20
C VAL A 48 1.30 0.02 -2.77
N THR A 49 0.92 -0.98 -2.00
CA THR A 49 -0.45 -1.12 -1.49
C THR A 49 -0.69 -0.34 -0.20
N SER A 50 0.36 0.21 0.42
CA SER A 50 0.24 0.97 1.66
C SER A 50 -0.69 2.18 1.54
N PHE A 51 -1.37 2.50 2.63
CA PHE A 51 -2.27 3.64 2.69
C PHE A 51 -1.54 4.96 2.44
N GLU A 52 -0.29 5.11 2.92
CA GLU A 52 0.60 6.24 2.62
C GLU A 52 0.87 6.39 1.12
N PHE A 53 1.07 5.29 0.39
CA PHE A 53 1.28 5.34 -1.04
C PHE A 53 0.02 5.77 -1.78
N PHE A 54 -1.14 5.23 -1.40
CA PHE A 54 -2.43 5.64 -1.94
C PHE A 54 -2.72 7.13 -1.65
N GLU A 55 -2.50 7.55 -0.41
CA GLU A 55 -2.65 8.94 0.01
C GLU A 55 -1.70 9.86 -0.77
N ARG A 56 -0.47 9.41 -1.03
CA ARG A 56 0.49 10.15 -1.86
C ARG A 56 -0.02 10.31 -3.30
N LEU A 57 -0.52 9.24 -3.93
CA LEU A 57 -1.08 9.32 -5.27
C LEU A 57 -2.28 10.27 -5.34
N GLN A 58 -3.14 10.21 -4.32
CA GLN A 58 -4.33 11.06 -4.28
C GLN A 58 -3.98 12.53 -4.01
N MET A 59 -3.13 12.81 -3.02
CA MET A 59 -2.80 14.18 -2.60
C MET A 59 -1.74 14.86 -3.46
N HIS A 60 -0.69 14.15 -3.85
CA HIS A 60 0.40 14.74 -4.62
C HIS A 60 0.17 14.70 -6.13
N GLN A 61 -0.51 13.67 -6.64
CA GLN A 61 -0.80 13.57 -8.08
C GLN A 61 -2.23 13.93 -8.45
N GLY A 62 -3.10 14.24 -7.48
CA GLY A 62 -4.50 14.61 -7.74
C GLY A 62 -5.30 13.50 -8.43
N LEU A 63 -4.84 12.25 -8.32
CA LEU A 63 -5.45 11.13 -9.01
C LEU A 63 -6.80 10.78 -8.38
N SER A 64 -7.81 10.54 -9.23
CA SER A 64 -9.09 10.01 -8.76
C SER A 64 -8.89 8.61 -8.17
N GLU A 65 -9.72 8.23 -7.20
CA GLU A 65 -9.65 6.92 -6.53
C GLU A 65 -9.57 5.74 -7.52
N LYS A 66 -10.34 5.81 -8.62
CA LYS A 66 -10.30 4.81 -9.69
C LYS A 66 -8.93 4.70 -10.38
N ALA A 67 -8.27 5.84 -10.60
CA ALA A 67 -6.97 5.89 -11.23
C ALA A 67 -5.89 5.33 -10.27
N CYS A 68 -5.95 5.70 -8.99
CA CYS A 68 -5.07 5.14 -7.96
C CYS A 68 -5.20 3.61 -7.87
N LYS A 69 -6.43 3.09 -7.79
CA LYS A 69 -6.68 1.64 -7.75
C LYS A 69 -6.14 0.94 -8.99
N LYS A 70 -6.37 1.51 -10.18
CA LYS A 70 -5.87 0.95 -11.44
C LYS A 70 -4.35 0.92 -11.48
N LEU A 71 -3.69 1.97 -10.99
CA LEU A 71 -2.23 2.09 -10.99
C LEU A 71 -1.61 1.08 -10.03
N ILE A 72 -2.12 0.99 -8.80
CA ILE A 72 -1.70 -0.02 -7.81
C ILE A 72 -1.91 -1.43 -8.36
N PHE A 73 -3.07 -1.70 -8.98
CA PHE A 73 -3.36 -3.01 -9.57
C PHE A 73 -2.37 -3.37 -10.69
N ASN A 74 -2.08 -2.42 -11.59
CA ASN A 74 -1.10 -2.62 -12.66
C ASN A 74 0.31 -2.87 -12.10
N LEU A 75 0.73 -2.11 -11.07
CA LEU A 75 2.04 -2.32 -10.42
C LEU A 75 2.14 -3.71 -9.80
N VAL A 76 1.09 -4.17 -9.10
CA VAL A 76 1.08 -5.51 -8.50
C VAL A 76 1.10 -6.60 -9.58
N LEU A 77 0.37 -6.42 -10.68
CA LEU A 77 0.40 -7.36 -11.81
C LEU A 77 1.78 -7.42 -12.47
N ASP A 78 2.42 -6.27 -12.69
CA ASP A 78 3.75 -6.21 -13.31
C ASP A 78 4.81 -6.89 -12.43
N LEU A 79 4.70 -6.74 -11.11
CA LEU A 79 5.54 -7.40 -10.11
C LEU A 79 5.32 -8.92 -10.01
N LEU A 80 4.16 -9.42 -10.45
CA LEU A 80 3.84 -10.85 -10.47
C LEU A 80 4.18 -11.51 -11.81
N THR A 81 4.27 -10.73 -12.87
CA THR A 81 4.49 -11.22 -14.24
C THR A 81 5.98 -11.23 -14.62
N ASN A 82 6.80 -10.36 -14.00
CA ASN A 82 8.27 -10.38 -14.07
C ASN A 82 8.90 -11.34 -13.06
#